data_AF-A0AA91I5W8-F1
#
_entry.id   AF-A0AA91I5W8-F1
#
_cell.length_a   1.000
_cell.length_b   1.000
_cell.length_c   1.000
_cell.angle_alpha   90.00
_cell.angle_beta   90.00
_cell.angle_gamma   90.00
#
_symmetry.space_group_name_H-M   'P 1'
#
loop_
_entity.id
_entity.type
_entity.pdbx_description
1 polymer ?
#
loop_
_entity_poly.entity_id
_entity_poly.type
_entity_poly.pdbx_seq_one_letter_code
_entity_poly.pdbx_strand_id
1 'polypeptide(L)'
;MIDQMAGVGLTGLQVSDLIADGKLKRFRPGWEPVKSKKRAWYVLHPFRLDNGDMAYSGAFGWFAGAESYEFAIDVKAIAALSRDERQRLTQAQVEHRQQAEQLRNTEAEQVRAKALKIWNGCNTHGHSVYAQRKRIATIGARFSRGNLVLPVADFDGVLHGLQFIDGDGGKRFLTGTQKRGHFCPVGDISEPFGMIGIAEGYATAVSCHMASKLPVLVAFDAGNLEPVAQAARAQYPTIEIVIFADDDVDNPQNPGRTKAFAAARAVSGRVLFPPHKERAV
;
A
#
# COMPACT_ATOMS: atom_id res chain seq x y z
N MET A 1 4.54 -28.66 -1.19
CA MET A 1 3.97 -27.30 -0.96
C MET A 1 2.95 -27.28 0.17
N ILE A 2 1.84 -28.04 0.12
CA ILE A 2 0.85 -28.05 1.23
C ILE A 2 1.52 -28.31 2.59
N ASP A 3 2.43 -29.28 2.68
CA ASP A 3 3.17 -29.54 3.92
C ASP A 3 4.09 -28.38 4.33
N GLN A 4 4.71 -27.70 3.36
CA GLN A 4 5.57 -26.52 3.62
C GLN A 4 4.73 -25.33 4.11
N MET A 5 3.54 -25.13 3.53
CA MET A 5 2.57 -24.12 3.98
C MET A 5 2.08 -24.45 5.39
N ALA A 6 1.70 -25.70 5.64
CA ALA A 6 1.27 -26.15 6.97
C ALA A 6 2.38 -25.98 8.02
N GLY A 7 3.65 -26.21 7.64
CA GLY A 7 4.81 -26.00 8.50
C GLY A 7 5.00 -24.56 8.99
N VAL A 8 4.46 -23.56 8.29
CA VAL A 8 4.42 -22.16 8.72
C VAL A 8 3.02 -21.70 9.15
N GLY A 9 2.12 -22.64 9.44
CA GLY A 9 0.77 -22.39 9.92
C GLY A 9 -0.25 -21.99 8.83
N LEU A 10 0.10 -22.06 7.55
CA LEU A 10 -0.84 -21.83 6.44
C LEU A 10 -1.59 -23.11 6.08
N THR A 11 -2.70 -23.34 6.76
CA THR A 11 -3.60 -24.48 6.54
C THR A 11 -4.86 -24.06 5.78
N GLY A 12 -5.68 -25.03 5.33
CA GLY A 12 -6.99 -24.75 4.72
C GLY A 12 -7.05 -24.90 3.19
N LEU A 13 -5.96 -25.32 2.55
CA LEU A 13 -5.96 -25.81 1.18
C LEU A 13 -5.61 -27.31 1.17
N GLN A 14 -6.25 -28.04 0.27
CA GLN A 14 -5.87 -29.39 -0.13
C GLN A 14 -5.07 -29.34 -1.45
N VAL A 15 -4.38 -30.42 -1.79
CA VAL A 15 -3.61 -30.50 -3.05
C VAL A 15 -4.52 -30.28 -4.27
N SER A 16 -5.77 -30.77 -4.21
CA SER A 16 -6.78 -30.58 -5.26
C SER A 16 -7.19 -29.13 -5.48
N ASP A 17 -6.96 -28.25 -4.51
CA ASP A 17 -7.30 -26.82 -4.59
C ASP A 17 -6.19 -25.99 -5.24
N LEU A 18 -5.02 -26.60 -5.50
CA LEU A 18 -3.87 -25.90 -6.05
C LEU A 18 -4.01 -25.69 -7.56
N ILE A 19 -3.90 -24.43 -7.97
CA ILE A 19 -3.91 -24.02 -9.37
C ILE A 19 -2.50 -23.54 -9.72
N ALA A 20 -1.83 -24.27 -10.60
CA ALA A 20 -0.49 -23.97 -11.09
C ALA A 20 -0.54 -23.27 -12.45
N ASP A 21 -1.05 -22.04 -12.48
CA ASP A 21 -1.16 -21.22 -13.72
C ASP A 21 -0.19 -20.03 -13.72
N GLY A 22 0.78 -20.00 -12.79
CA GLY A 22 1.72 -18.90 -12.63
C GLY A 22 1.10 -17.61 -12.09
N LYS A 23 -0.18 -17.61 -11.69
CA LYS A 23 -0.86 -16.43 -11.15
C LYS A 23 -1.01 -16.51 -9.64
N LEU A 24 -0.98 -15.35 -8.98
CA LEU A 24 -1.18 -15.26 -7.53
C LEU A 24 -2.61 -15.68 -7.16
N LYS A 25 -2.73 -16.71 -6.32
CA LYS A 25 -3.99 -17.20 -5.76
C LYS A 25 -4.07 -16.81 -4.30
N ARG A 26 -5.13 -16.09 -3.92
CA ARG A 26 -5.42 -15.77 -2.52
C ARG A 26 -6.38 -16.78 -1.92
N PHE A 27 -6.12 -17.20 -0.69
CA PHE A 27 -6.97 -18.12 0.06
C PHE A 27 -7.09 -17.69 1.53
N ARG A 28 -8.06 -18.28 2.23
CA ARG A 28 -8.30 -18.07 3.65
C ARG A 28 -7.57 -19.19 4.42
N PRO A 29 -6.59 -18.85 5.27
CA PRO A 29 -5.99 -19.84 6.17
C PRO A 29 -7.00 -20.40 7.16
N GLY A 30 -6.81 -21.64 7.63
CA GLY A 30 -7.71 -22.29 8.58
C GLY A 30 -7.94 -21.50 9.88
N TRP A 31 -6.94 -20.74 10.34
CA TRP A 31 -7.00 -19.91 11.54
C TRP A 31 -7.67 -18.55 11.35
N GLU A 32 -7.96 -18.11 10.12
CA GLU A 32 -8.59 -16.81 9.90
C GLU A 32 -10.09 -16.91 10.23
N PRO A 33 -10.61 -16.19 11.25
CA PRO A 33 -12.01 -16.33 11.65
C PRO A 33 -13.01 -15.76 10.63
N VAL A 34 -12.63 -14.73 9.86
CA VAL A 34 -13.53 -14.07 8.91
C VAL A 34 -13.54 -14.81 7.57
N LYS A 35 -14.67 -15.45 7.24
CA LYS A 35 -14.83 -16.27 6.03
C LYS A 35 -14.44 -15.56 4.72
N SER A 36 -14.68 -14.25 4.62
CA SER A 36 -14.37 -13.45 3.43
C SER A 36 -12.92 -12.97 3.35
N LYS A 37 -12.14 -13.05 4.43
CA LYS A 37 -10.76 -12.54 4.46
C LYS A 37 -9.77 -13.58 3.92
N LYS A 38 -9.18 -13.28 2.77
CA LYS A 38 -8.13 -14.11 2.14
C LYS A 38 -6.74 -13.56 2.48
N ARG A 39 -6.19 -13.97 3.64
CA ARG A 39 -4.92 -13.46 4.16
C ARG A 39 -3.66 -14.11 3.60
N ALA A 40 -3.77 -15.31 3.05
CA ALA A 40 -2.64 -16.01 2.48
C ALA A 40 -2.71 -16.03 0.96
N TRP A 41 -1.56 -16.25 0.36
CA TRP A 41 -1.41 -16.32 -1.08
C TRP A 41 -0.38 -17.38 -1.47
N TYR A 42 -0.48 -17.84 -2.71
CA TYR A 42 0.55 -18.62 -3.36
C TYR A 42 0.63 -18.32 -4.85
N VAL A 43 1.77 -18.61 -5.46
CA VAL A 43 1.96 -18.67 -6.90
C VAL A 43 2.72 -19.95 -7.23
N LEU A 44 2.26 -20.64 -8.27
CA LEU A 44 2.81 -21.91 -8.71
C LEU A 44 3.10 -21.86 -10.20
N HIS A 45 4.36 -22.00 -10.56
CA HIS A 45 4.86 -22.09 -11.92
C HIS A 45 5.14 -23.57 -12.24
N PRO A 46 4.32 -24.19 -13.09
CA PRO A 46 4.57 -25.55 -13.55
C PRO A 46 5.76 -25.56 -14.53
N PHE A 47 6.61 -26.58 -14.43
CA PHE A 47 7.73 -26.80 -15.33
C PHE A 47 7.79 -28.29 -15.67
N ARG A 48 7.82 -28.62 -16.97
CA ARG A 48 7.89 -30.01 -17.42
C ARG A 48 9.35 -30.44 -17.56
N LEU A 49 9.69 -31.54 -16.91
CA LEU A 49 11.00 -32.17 -16.95
C LEU A 49 11.17 -33.02 -18.21
N ASP A 50 12.42 -33.35 -18.54
CA ASP A 50 12.71 -34.12 -19.75
C ASP A 50 12.24 -35.57 -19.66
N ASN A 51 12.18 -36.12 -18.44
CA ASN A 51 11.59 -37.43 -18.17
C ASN A 51 10.04 -37.44 -18.28
N GLY A 52 9.43 -36.29 -18.56
CA GLY A 52 7.99 -36.13 -18.69
C GLY A 52 7.26 -35.73 -17.40
N ASP A 53 7.93 -35.75 -16.25
CA ASP A 53 7.35 -35.37 -14.96
C ASP A 53 7.13 -33.85 -14.86
N MET A 54 6.23 -33.44 -13.95
CA MET A 54 5.98 -32.04 -13.65
C MET A 54 6.70 -31.63 -12.36
N ALA A 55 7.59 -30.65 -12.48
CA ALA A 55 8.10 -29.88 -11.37
C ALA A 55 7.27 -28.60 -11.17
N TYR A 56 7.30 -28.06 -9.95
CA TYR A 56 6.62 -26.82 -9.63
C TYR A 56 7.57 -25.92 -8.86
N SER A 57 7.71 -24.67 -9.26
CA SER A 57 8.39 -23.64 -8.49
C SER A 57 7.43 -22.52 -8.13
N GLY A 58 7.82 -21.66 -7.20
CA GLY A 58 7.01 -20.51 -6.83
C GLY A 58 7.24 -20.09 -5.38
N ALA A 59 6.29 -19.34 -4.86
CA ALA A 59 6.34 -18.81 -3.52
C ALA A 59 4.95 -18.83 -2.90
N PHE A 60 4.92 -18.82 -1.58
CA PHE A 60 3.70 -18.63 -0.82
C PHE A 60 3.96 -17.74 0.37
N GLY A 61 2.89 -17.19 0.92
CA GLY A 61 3.01 -16.23 1.98
C GLY A 61 1.69 -15.81 2.60
N TRP A 62 1.79 -14.93 3.58
CA TRP A 62 0.64 -14.28 4.17
C TRP A 62 0.93 -12.86 4.59
N PHE A 63 -0.16 -12.11 4.78
CA PHE A 63 -0.11 -10.74 5.28
C PHE A 63 -0.37 -10.71 6.79
N ALA A 64 0.57 -10.13 7.55
CA ALA A 64 0.35 -9.73 8.95
C ALA A 64 0.33 -8.20 9.04
N GLY A 65 -0.86 -7.61 9.08
CA GLY A 65 -1.01 -6.16 8.99
C GLY A 65 -0.52 -5.62 7.63
N ALA A 66 0.55 -4.81 7.65
CA ALA A 66 1.20 -4.25 6.46
C ALA A 66 2.41 -5.07 5.97
N GLU A 67 2.82 -6.09 6.73
CA GLU A 67 3.97 -6.93 6.41
C GLU A 67 3.56 -8.15 5.58
N SER A 68 4.41 -8.54 4.64
CA SER A 68 4.27 -9.75 3.84
C SER A 68 5.38 -10.72 4.22
N TYR A 69 4.99 -11.93 4.60
CA TYR A 69 5.90 -13.03 4.87
C TYR A 69 5.91 -13.93 3.64
N GLU A 70 7.07 -14.12 3.03
CA GLU A 70 7.22 -14.87 1.77
C GLU A 70 8.20 -16.03 1.97
N PHE A 71 7.82 -17.20 1.48
CA PHE A 71 8.59 -18.43 1.52
C PHE A 71 8.67 -19.00 0.11
N ALA A 72 9.88 -19.29 -0.35
CA ALA A 72 10.07 -20.03 -1.58
C ALA A 72 9.60 -21.47 -1.40
N ILE A 73 9.02 -22.05 -2.45
CA ILE A 73 8.70 -23.47 -2.46
C ILE A 73 10.01 -24.23 -2.63
N ASP A 74 10.35 -25.05 -1.64
CA ASP A 74 11.49 -25.97 -1.75
C ASP A 74 11.09 -27.13 -2.66
N VAL A 75 11.63 -27.14 -3.87
CA VAL A 75 11.31 -28.16 -4.86
C VAL A 75 12.38 -29.23 -4.75
N LYS A 76 12.09 -30.34 -4.05
CA LYS A 76 13.03 -31.47 -3.91
C LYS A 76 13.52 -32.02 -5.26
N ALA A 77 12.79 -31.80 -6.36
CA ALA A 77 13.22 -32.16 -7.71
C ALA A 77 14.33 -31.24 -8.29
N ILE A 78 14.49 -29.99 -7.81
CA ILE A 78 15.50 -29.04 -8.33
C ILE A 78 16.93 -29.54 -8.09
N ALA A 79 17.19 -30.21 -6.96
CA ALA A 79 18.50 -30.76 -6.66
C ALA A 79 18.93 -31.85 -7.68
N ALA A 80 17.96 -32.58 -8.25
CA ALA A 80 18.18 -33.62 -9.25
C ALA A 80 18.13 -33.13 -10.70
N LEU A 81 17.86 -31.83 -10.95
CA LEU A 81 17.82 -31.28 -12.30
C LEU A 81 19.20 -31.26 -12.94
N SER A 82 19.24 -31.69 -14.21
CA SER A 82 20.38 -31.48 -15.10
C SER A 82 20.70 -29.99 -15.25
N ARG A 83 21.90 -29.68 -15.72
CA ARG A 83 22.33 -28.30 -15.99
C ARG A 83 21.37 -27.57 -16.95
N ASP A 84 20.90 -28.27 -17.97
CA ASP A 84 20.03 -27.71 -19.01
C ASP A 84 18.60 -27.46 -18.49
N GLU A 85 18.09 -28.33 -17.62
CA GLU A 85 16.80 -28.12 -16.94
C GLU A 85 16.88 -26.93 -15.96
N ARG A 86 17.99 -26.77 -15.22
CA ARG A 86 18.19 -25.60 -14.35
C ARG A 86 18.22 -24.29 -15.15
N GLN A 87 18.87 -24.29 -16.31
CA GLN A 87 18.94 -23.13 -17.18
C GLN A 87 17.55 -22.79 -17.75
N ARG A 88 16.80 -23.78 -18.24
CA ARG A 88 15.41 -23.57 -18.71
C ARG A 88 14.47 -23.07 -17.60
N LEU A 89 14.58 -23.60 -16.38
CA LEU A 89 13.80 -23.12 -15.25
C LEU A 89 14.12 -21.67 -14.90
N THR A 90 15.40 -21.32 -14.85
CA THR A 90 15.84 -19.94 -14.58
C THR A 90 15.34 -18.98 -15.67
N GLN A 91 15.45 -19.38 -16.94
CA GLN A 91 14.96 -18.61 -18.07
C GLN A 91 13.44 -18.41 -18.00
N ALA A 92 12.68 -19.47 -17.72
CA ALA A 92 11.23 -19.39 -17.54
C ALA A 92 10.84 -18.48 -16.36
N GLN A 93 11.60 -18.50 -15.25
CA GLN A 93 11.36 -17.61 -14.10
C GLN A 93 11.61 -16.14 -14.46
N VAL A 94 12.66 -15.86 -15.24
CA VAL A 94 12.94 -14.51 -15.75
C VAL A 94 11.83 -14.05 -16.68
N GLU A 95 11.41 -14.88 -17.63
CA GLU A 95 10.32 -14.58 -18.57
C GLU A 95 9.00 -14.34 -17.84
N HIS A 96 8.63 -15.19 -16.88
CA HIS A 96 7.43 -14.98 -16.07
C HIS A 96 7.49 -13.69 -15.26
N ARG A 97 8.66 -13.34 -14.70
CA ARG A 97 8.85 -12.08 -13.98
C ARG A 97 8.68 -10.88 -14.91
N GLN A 98 9.28 -10.94 -16.11
CA GLN A 98 9.15 -9.89 -17.13
C GLN A 98 7.70 -9.74 -17.59
N GLN A 99 7.00 -10.84 -17.88
CA GLN A 99 5.58 -10.81 -18.26
C GLN A 99 4.72 -10.23 -17.13
N ALA A 100 4.94 -10.64 -15.88
CA ALA A 100 4.20 -10.11 -14.74
C ALA A 100 4.48 -8.62 -14.50
N GLU A 101 5.71 -8.16 -14.72
CA GLU A 101 6.07 -6.75 -14.68
C GLU A 101 5.41 -5.95 -15.80
N GLN A 102 5.44 -6.44 -17.04
CA GLN A 102 4.77 -5.80 -18.18
C GLN A 102 3.27 -5.67 -17.96
N LEU A 103 2.62 -6.72 -17.45
CA LEU A 103 1.19 -6.69 -17.11
C LEU A 103 0.91 -5.64 -16.02
N ARG A 104 1.70 -5.63 -14.94
CA ARG A 104 1.56 -4.63 -13.86
C ARG A 104 1.75 -3.20 -14.37
N ASN A 105 2.72 -2.97 -15.25
CA ASN A 105 2.98 -1.66 -15.83
C ASN A 105 1.84 -1.23 -16.75
N THR A 106 1.29 -2.15 -17.54
CA THR A 106 0.15 -1.88 -18.41
C THR A 106 -1.11 -1.56 -17.60
N GLU A 107 -1.40 -2.34 -16.55
CA GLU A 107 -2.51 -2.07 -15.63
C GLU A 107 -2.33 -0.73 -14.92
N ALA A 108 -1.10 -0.42 -14.48
CA ALA A 108 -0.76 0.86 -13.86
C ALA A 108 -1.12 2.01 -14.82
N GLU A 109 -0.65 1.95 -16.06
CA GLU A 109 -0.87 3.00 -17.06
C GLU A 109 -2.37 3.21 -17.34
N GLN A 110 -3.14 2.14 -17.45
CA GLN A 110 -4.60 2.22 -17.60
C GLN A 110 -5.26 2.92 -16.40
N VAL A 111 -4.81 2.63 -15.17
CA VAL A 111 -5.30 3.28 -13.96
C VAL A 111 -4.92 4.77 -13.96
N ARG A 112 -3.69 5.12 -14.34
CA ARG A 112 -3.23 6.52 -14.45
C ARG A 112 -4.09 7.32 -15.42
N ALA A 113 -4.27 6.80 -16.64
CA ALA A 113 -5.09 7.44 -17.66
C ALA A 113 -6.54 7.63 -17.19
N LYS A 114 -7.11 6.62 -16.54
CA LYS A 114 -8.47 6.69 -15.98
C LYS A 114 -8.56 7.71 -14.83
N ALA A 115 -7.58 7.71 -13.92
CA ALA A 115 -7.50 8.65 -12.82
C ALA A 115 -7.41 10.09 -13.33
N LEU A 116 -6.54 10.35 -14.30
CA LEU A 116 -6.38 11.67 -14.92
C LEU A 116 -7.66 12.15 -15.60
N LYS A 117 -8.35 11.27 -16.35
CA LYS A 117 -9.65 11.59 -16.96
C LYS A 117 -10.69 12.00 -15.91
N ILE A 118 -10.81 11.23 -14.82
CA ILE A 118 -11.76 11.54 -13.74
C ILE A 118 -11.35 12.84 -13.05
N TRP A 119 -10.06 13.00 -12.72
CA TRP A 119 -9.52 14.17 -12.03
C TRP A 119 -9.84 15.45 -12.81
N ASN A 120 -9.57 15.46 -14.12
CA ASN A 120 -9.84 16.60 -15.01
C ASN A 120 -11.33 16.91 -15.19
N GLY A 121 -12.20 15.91 -15.01
CA GLY A 121 -13.65 16.12 -14.98
C GLY A 121 -14.22 16.56 -13.63
N CYS A 122 -13.41 16.61 -12.57
CA CYS A 122 -13.87 17.09 -11.25
C CYS A 122 -13.84 18.62 -11.18
N ASN A 123 -14.76 19.18 -10.41
CA ASN A 123 -14.79 20.61 -10.14
C ASN A 123 -13.64 21.00 -9.20
N THR A 124 -13.02 22.16 -9.44
CA THR A 124 -11.98 22.72 -8.57
C THR A 124 -12.56 23.42 -7.34
N HIS A 125 -13.84 23.79 -7.40
CA HIS A 125 -14.59 24.42 -6.31
C HIS A 125 -15.84 23.60 -6.01
N GLY A 126 -16.23 23.56 -4.74
CA GLY A 126 -17.42 22.83 -4.33
C GLY A 126 -17.59 22.79 -2.82
N HIS A 127 -18.63 22.08 -2.38
CA HIS A 127 -18.95 21.89 -0.98
C HIS A 127 -18.80 20.42 -0.59
N SER A 128 -18.28 20.19 0.61
CA SER A 128 -18.16 18.86 1.22
C SER A 128 -18.69 18.89 2.64
N VAL A 129 -19.74 18.10 2.90
CA VAL A 129 -20.29 17.90 4.25
C VAL A 129 -19.23 17.34 5.20
N TYR A 130 -18.38 16.44 4.70
CA TYR A 130 -17.25 15.89 5.45
C TYR A 130 -16.28 16.99 5.90
N ALA A 131 -15.84 17.87 4.98
CA ALA A 131 -14.90 18.94 5.30
C ALA A 131 -15.48 19.92 6.33
N GLN A 132 -16.76 20.27 6.19
CA GLN A 132 -17.48 21.12 7.14
C GLN A 132 -17.53 20.49 8.53
N ARG A 133 -17.92 19.21 8.62
CA ARG A 133 -17.98 18.46 9.90
C ARG A 133 -16.60 18.35 10.54
N LYS A 134 -15.55 18.15 9.74
CA LYS A 134 -14.15 18.11 10.21
C LYS A 134 -13.55 19.49 10.46
N ARG A 135 -14.23 20.58 10.06
CA ARG A 135 -13.79 21.98 10.17
C ARG A 135 -12.43 22.22 9.50
N ILE A 136 -12.25 21.65 8.31
CA ILE A 136 -11.02 21.75 7.52
C ILE A 136 -11.27 22.45 6.19
N ALA A 137 -10.22 23.05 5.64
CA ALA A 137 -10.20 23.49 4.25
C ALA A 137 -10.16 22.29 3.26
N THR A 138 -10.34 22.57 1.97
CA THR A 138 -10.32 21.57 0.89
C THR A 138 -9.07 21.72 0.00
N ILE A 139 -7.89 21.73 0.62
CA ILE A 139 -6.60 21.98 -0.04
C ILE A 139 -6.11 20.71 -0.76
N GLY A 140 -5.74 20.83 -2.04
CA GLY A 140 -5.25 19.70 -2.83
C GLY A 140 -6.35 18.71 -3.27
N ALA A 141 -7.62 19.02 -3.00
CA ALA A 141 -8.77 18.21 -3.36
C ALA A 141 -9.57 18.83 -4.52
N ARG A 142 -10.30 17.97 -5.25
CA ARG A 142 -11.36 18.37 -6.19
C ARG A 142 -12.71 17.82 -5.72
N PHE A 143 -13.78 18.19 -6.42
CA PHE A 143 -15.15 17.86 -6.05
C PHE A 143 -15.86 17.09 -7.15
N SER A 144 -16.58 16.03 -6.75
CA SER A 144 -17.45 15.30 -7.66
C SER A 144 -18.66 14.75 -6.90
N ARG A 145 -19.87 15.14 -7.31
CA ARG A 145 -21.15 14.65 -6.74
C ARG A 145 -21.21 14.73 -5.21
N GLY A 146 -20.75 15.85 -4.63
CA GLY A 146 -20.74 16.06 -3.18
C GLY A 146 -19.60 15.39 -2.41
N ASN A 147 -18.76 14.60 -3.10
CA ASN A 147 -17.59 13.95 -2.52
C ASN A 147 -16.34 14.80 -2.74
N LEU A 148 -15.39 14.70 -1.82
CA LEU A 148 -14.00 15.09 -2.08
C LEU A 148 -13.33 14.02 -2.93
N VAL A 149 -12.52 14.46 -3.87
CA VAL A 149 -11.66 13.63 -4.69
C VAL A 149 -10.23 14.05 -4.40
N LEU A 150 -9.42 13.12 -3.90
CA LEU A 150 -8.02 13.33 -3.58
C LEU A 150 -7.14 12.64 -4.63
N PRO A 151 -6.09 13.30 -5.13
CA PRO A 151 -5.12 12.70 -6.02
C PRO A 151 -4.24 11.73 -5.24
N VAL A 152 -3.89 10.60 -5.84
CA VAL A 152 -2.82 9.73 -5.34
C VAL A 152 -1.67 9.90 -6.32
N ALA A 153 -0.65 10.65 -5.93
CA ALA A 153 0.43 11.11 -6.81
C ALA A 153 1.82 10.80 -6.24
N ASP A 154 2.83 10.89 -7.10
CA ASP A 154 4.25 10.96 -6.72
C ASP A 154 4.76 12.42 -6.66
N PHE A 155 6.06 12.59 -6.41
CA PHE A 155 6.72 13.91 -6.37
C PHE A 155 6.87 14.57 -7.74
N ASP A 156 6.75 13.81 -8.83
CA ASP A 156 6.72 14.35 -10.20
C ASP A 156 5.32 14.85 -10.59
N GLY A 157 4.33 14.67 -9.71
CA GLY A 157 2.94 15.07 -9.94
C GLY A 157 2.16 14.09 -10.82
N VAL A 158 2.72 12.91 -11.12
CA VAL A 158 2.05 11.87 -11.89
C VAL A 158 0.97 11.23 -11.03
N LEU A 159 -0.25 11.09 -11.57
CA LEU A 159 -1.35 10.43 -10.87
C LEU A 159 -1.25 8.90 -11.01
N HIS A 160 -1.30 8.21 -9.87
CA HIS A 160 -1.34 6.74 -9.76
C HIS A 160 -2.69 6.22 -9.22
N GLY A 161 -3.67 7.11 -9.08
CA GLY A 161 -5.03 6.78 -8.68
C GLY A 161 -5.75 7.94 -8.02
N LEU A 162 -6.90 7.65 -7.40
CA LEU A 162 -7.74 8.62 -6.71
C LEU A 162 -8.32 8.01 -5.44
N GLN A 163 -8.52 8.84 -4.41
CA GLN A 163 -9.38 8.52 -3.26
C GLN A 163 -10.61 9.43 -3.25
N PHE A 164 -11.78 8.85 -2.99
CA PHE A 164 -13.04 9.55 -2.82
C PHE A 164 -13.41 9.54 -1.34
N ILE A 165 -13.81 10.69 -0.81
CA ILE A 165 -14.37 10.84 0.54
C ILE A 165 -15.79 11.36 0.42
N ASP A 166 -16.77 10.56 0.82
CA ASP A 166 -18.17 10.97 0.84
C ASP A 166 -18.53 11.82 2.07
N GLY A 167 -19.77 12.34 2.10
CA GLY A 167 -20.24 13.21 3.19
C GLY A 167 -20.20 12.55 4.57
N ASP A 168 -20.41 11.23 4.63
CA ASP A 168 -20.36 10.45 5.85
C ASP A 168 -18.94 10.12 6.29
N GLY A 169 -17.95 10.37 5.43
CA GLY A 169 -16.53 10.12 5.68
C GLY A 169 -16.08 8.74 5.23
N GLY A 170 -16.92 8.03 4.48
CA GLY A 170 -16.56 6.82 3.78
C GLY A 170 -15.48 7.11 2.74
N LYS A 171 -14.36 6.38 2.83
CA LYS A 171 -13.20 6.53 1.96
C LYS A 171 -13.10 5.35 1.00
N ARG A 172 -13.02 5.61 -0.30
CA ARG A 172 -12.88 4.56 -1.33
C ARG A 172 -11.84 4.95 -2.36
N PHE A 173 -11.02 4.00 -2.79
CA PHE A 173 -10.05 4.22 -3.86
C PHE A 173 -10.64 3.85 -5.21
N LEU A 174 -10.16 4.51 -6.27
CA LEU A 174 -10.33 4.01 -7.63
C LEU A 174 -9.67 2.63 -7.74
N THR A 175 -10.39 1.64 -8.29
CA THR A 175 -9.84 0.29 -8.48
C THR A 175 -8.52 0.33 -9.25
N GLY A 176 -7.51 -0.36 -8.73
CA GLY A 176 -6.16 -0.39 -9.29
C GLY A 176 -5.24 0.74 -8.81
N THR A 177 -5.71 1.66 -7.96
CA THR A 177 -4.89 2.72 -7.36
C THR A 177 -3.64 2.15 -6.70
N GLN A 178 -2.47 2.64 -7.12
CA GLN A 178 -1.20 2.29 -6.49
C GLN A 178 -0.95 3.24 -5.33
N LYS A 179 -1.47 2.92 -4.14
CA LYS A 179 -1.34 3.78 -2.96
C LYS A 179 0.07 3.74 -2.34
N ARG A 180 0.74 2.59 -2.37
CA ARG A 180 2.01 2.38 -1.64
C ARG A 180 3.07 3.38 -2.11
N GLY A 181 3.56 4.24 -1.21
CA GLY A 181 4.56 5.27 -1.50
C GLY A 181 4.02 6.54 -2.16
N HIS A 182 2.79 6.53 -2.67
CA HIS A 182 2.11 7.68 -3.24
C HIS A 182 1.22 8.39 -2.23
N PHE A 183 0.96 9.68 -2.45
CA PHE A 183 0.35 10.57 -1.46
C PHE A 183 -0.60 11.59 -2.11
N CYS A 184 -1.37 12.30 -1.28
CA CYS A 184 -2.03 13.55 -1.67
C CYS A 184 -1.28 14.73 -1.05
N PRO A 185 -0.76 15.68 -1.84
CA PRO A 185 -0.10 16.86 -1.29
C PRO A 185 -1.11 17.87 -0.77
N VAL A 186 -0.83 18.42 0.42
CA VAL A 186 -1.55 19.53 1.04
C VAL A 186 -0.57 20.68 1.22
N GLY A 187 -0.80 21.78 0.49
CA GLY A 187 0.15 22.88 0.38
C GLY A 187 1.12 22.71 -0.78
N ASP A 188 2.10 23.60 -0.89
CA ASP A 188 3.11 23.58 -1.95
C ASP A 188 4.32 22.75 -1.52
N ILE A 189 4.62 21.71 -2.29
CA ILE A 189 5.73 20.78 -2.05
C ILE A 189 6.94 21.08 -2.95
N SER A 190 6.87 22.09 -3.84
CA SER A 190 7.99 22.42 -4.73
C SER A 190 9.17 23.02 -3.96
N GLU A 191 8.89 23.81 -2.93
CA GLU A 191 9.90 24.45 -2.07
C GLU A 191 9.57 24.19 -0.59
N PRO A 192 9.82 22.97 -0.07
CA PRO A 192 9.64 22.72 1.35
C PRO A 192 10.67 23.54 2.14
N PHE A 193 10.20 24.42 3.03
CA PHE A 193 10.99 25.33 3.88
C PHE A 193 11.84 24.57 4.94
N GLY A 194 12.72 23.68 4.51
CA GLY A 194 13.53 22.83 5.37
C GLY A 194 12.75 21.73 6.11
N MET A 195 11.43 21.67 5.98
CA MET A 195 10.58 20.69 6.67
C MET A 195 9.36 20.29 5.85
N ILE A 196 8.99 19.00 5.92
CA ILE A 196 7.75 18.46 5.37
C ILE A 196 7.01 17.59 6.40
N GLY A 197 5.69 17.73 6.44
CA GLY A 197 4.80 16.92 7.23
C GLY A 197 4.31 15.68 6.50
N ILE A 198 3.97 14.62 7.23
CA ILE A 198 3.25 13.47 6.71
C ILE A 198 2.17 13.11 7.72
N ALA A 199 0.92 12.99 7.27
CA ALA A 199 -0.18 12.59 8.13
C ALA A 199 -0.94 11.39 7.55
N GLU A 200 -1.52 10.58 8.43
CA GLU A 200 -2.29 9.41 8.00
C GLU A 200 -3.51 9.81 7.15
N GLY A 201 -4.33 10.72 7.67
CA GLY A 201 -5.60 11.11 7.06
C GLY A 201 -5.59 12.53 6.49
N TYR A 202 -6.42 12.75 5.47
CA TYR A 202 -6.61 14.06 4.84
C TYR A 202 -7.00 15.17 5.83
N ALA A 203 -7.96 14.91 6.73
CA ALA A 203 -8.36 15.91 7.72
C ALA A 203 -7.23 16.33 8.66
N THR A 204 -6.44 15.35 9.14
CA THR A 204 -5.27 15.61 10.00
C THR A 204 -4.22 16.41 9.22
N ALA A 205 -3.92 16.02 7.98
CA ALA A 205 -2.96 16.73 7.13
C ALA A 205 -3.35 18.19 6.91
N VAL A 206 -4.61 18.45 6.53
CA VAL A 206 -5.12 19.81 6.31
C VAL A 206 -5.08 20.62 7.60
N SER A 207 -5.47 20.04 8.74
CA SER A 207 -5.42 20.73 10.03
C SER A 207 -3.99 21.13 10.40
N CYS A 208 -3.03 20.21 10.22
CA CYS A 208 -1.61 20.46 10.48
C CYS A 208 -1.04 21.53 9.53
N HIS A 209 -1.37 21.47 8.24
CA HIS A 209 -0.99 22.50 7.27
C HIS A 209 -1.59 23.87 7.65
N MET A 210 -2.87 23.93 8.01
CA MET A 210 -3.52 25.18 8.39
C MET A 210 -2.85 25.83 9.62
N ALA A 211 -2.42 25.03 10.59
CA ALA A 211 -1.77 25.48 11.82
C ALA A 211 -0.29 25.85 11.63
N SER A 212 0.47 25.02 10.90
CA SER A 212 1.94 25.15 10.79
C SER A 212 2.41 25.85 9.51
N LYS A 213 1.55 25.94 8.49
CA LYS A 213 1.87 26.36 7.11
C LYS A 213 2.86 25.45 6.36
N LEU A 214 3.29 24.35 6.96
CA LEU A 214 4.17 23.38 6.33
C LEU A 214 3.44 22.60 5.23
N PRO A 215 4.10 22.22 4.13
CA PRO A 215 3.56 21.21 3.24
C PRO A 215 3.34 19.89 4.00
N VAL A 216 2.21 19.23 3.77
CA VAL A 216 1.87 17.95 4.40
C VAL A 216 1.44 16.93 3.36
N LEU A 217 2.03 15.74 3.41
CA LEU A 217 1.67 14.62 2.55
C LEU A 217 0.65 13.73 3.26
N VAL A 218 -0.46 13.42 2.60
CA VAL A 218 -1.46 12.47 3.10
C VAL A 218 -1.05 11.07 2.69
N ALA A 219 -0.77 10.21 3.68
CA ALA A 219 -0.44 8.81 3.45
C ALA A 219 -1.66 7.91 3.20
N PHE A 220 -2.86 8.41 3.48
CA PHE A 220 -4.17 7.75 3.36
C PHE A 220 -4.50 6.69 4.43
N ASP A 221 -3.50 5.97 4.95
CA ASP A 221 -3.62 5.06 6.10
C ASP A 221 -2.26 4.77 6.76
N ALA A 222 -2.29 4.24 7.98
CA ALA A 222 -1.11 3.94 8.79
C ALA A 222 -0.10 3.00 8.08
N GLY A 223 -0.58 2.10 7.22
CA GLY A 223 0.26 1.15 6.49
C GLY A 223 1.10 1.80 5.39
N ASN A 224 0.78 3.05 5.01
CA ASN A 224 1.48 3.79 3.97
C ASN A 224 2.36 4.93 4.50
N LEU A 225 2.36 5.20 5.81
CA LEU A 225 3.20 6.24 6.43
C LEU A 225 4.68 6.03 6.11
N GLU A 226 5.20 4.83 6.34
CA GLU A 226 6.61 4.52 6.10
C GLU A 226 7.01 4.57 4.61
N PRO A 227 6.26 3.94 3.67
CA PRO A 227 6.53 4.11 2.25
C PRO A 227 6.55 5.58 1.77
N VAL A 228 5.60 6.40 2.24
CA VAL A 228 5.55 7.82 1.86
C VAL A 228 6.70 8.60 2.50
N ALA A 229 7.06 8.28 3.75
CA ALA A 229 8.23 8.87 4.41
C ALA A 229 9.51 8.56 3.64
N GLN A 230 9.71 7.30 3.25
CA GLN A 230 10.87 6.87 2.46
C GLN A 230 10.93 7.59 1.11
N ALA A 231 9.79 7.71 0.42
CA ALA A 231 9.71 8.48 -0.81
C ALA A 231 10.08 9.95 -0.59
N ALA A 232 9.58 10.58 0.49
CA ALA A 232 9.91 11.96 0.84
C ALA A 232 11.40 12.15 1.16
N ARG A 233 12.02 11.19 1.87
CA ARG A 233 13.46 11.23 2.16
C ARG A 233 14.31 11.06 0.90
N ALA A 234 13.87 10.21 -0.04
CA ALA A 234 14.54 10.05 -1.32
C ALA A 234 14.47 11.34 -2.16
N GLN A 235 13.31 12.01 -2.18
CA GLN A 235 13.13 13.27 -2.89
C GLN A 235 13.88 14.43 -2.22
N TYR A 236 13.89 14.47 -0.89
CA TYR A 236 14.47 15.55 -0.11
C TYR A 236 15.44 14.99 0.95
N PRO A 237 16.70 14.72 0.57
CA PRO A 237 17.65 14.04 1.45
C PRO A 237 17.93 14.76 2.76
N THR A 238 17.86 16.09 2.78
CA THR A 238 18.32 16.94 3.90
C THR A 238 17.21 17.57 4.72
N ILE A 239 15.95 17.57 4.26
CA ILE A 239 14.87 18.26 4.98
C ILE A 239 14.43 17.47 6.21
N GLU A 240 13.86 18.16 7.17
CA GLU A 240 13.24 17.52 8.32
C GLU A 240 11.89 16.89 7.93
N ILE A 241 11.69 15.63 8.30
CA ILE A 241 10.43 14.92 8.05
C ILE A 241 9.71 14.74 9.39
N VAL A 242 8.47 15.20 9.46
CA VAL A 242 7.63 15.12 10.66
C VAL A 242 6.38 14.31 10.37
N ILE A 243 6.19 13.24 11.12
CA ILE A 243 4.99 12.41 11.07
C ILE A 243 3.96 12.95 12.07
N PHE A 244 2.86 13.48 11.56
CA PHE A 244 1.69 13.87 12.35
C PHE A 244 0.78 12.66 12.51
N ALA A 245 0.73 12.12 13.72
CA ALA A 245 -0.02 10.91 14.02
C ALA A 245 -1.15 11.20 15.02
N ASP A 246 -2.29 10.56 14.82
CA ASP A 246 -3.34 10.52 15.83
C ASP A 246 -2.87 9.63 16.99
N ASP A 247 -3.11 10.07 18.22
CA ASP A 247 -2.80 9.30 19.43
C ASP A 247 -4.09 8.74 20.04
N ASP A 248 -4.53 7.59 19.54
CA ASP A 248 -5.69 6.87 20.06
C ASP A 248 -5.32 6.10 21.34
N VAL A 249 -5.18 6.85 22.44
CA VAL A 249 -4.76 6.32 23.75
C VAL A 249 -5.72 5.30 24.35
N ASP A 250 -6.98 5.29 23.90
CA ASP A 250 -8.01 4.37 24.36
C ASP A 250 -7.92 3.00 23.64
N ASN A 251 -7.09 2.90 22.59
CA ASN A 251 -6.80 1.66 21.90
C ASN A 251 -5.46 1.07 22.37
N PRO A 252 -5.44 -0.06 23.12
CA PRO A 252 -4.22 -0.64 23.65
C PRO A 252 -3.18 -1.03 22.59
N GLN A 253 -3.61 -1.30 21.35
CA GLN A 253 -2.71 -1.64 20.25
C GLN A 253 -2.13 -0.40 19.56
N ASN A 254 -2.79 0.76 19.70
CA ASN A 254 -2.48 2.05 19.07
C ASN A 254 -1.62 1.93 17.78
N PRO A 255 -2.18 1.29 16.73
CA PRO A 255 -1.42 0.97 15.53
C PRO A 255 -0.91 2.23 14.81
N GLY A 256 -1.65 3.35 14.93
CA GLY A 256 -1.24 4.66 14.41
C GLY A 256 0.08 5.13 15.02
N ARG A 257 0.19 5.12 16.36
CA ARG A 257 1.44 5.44 17.08
C ARG A 257 2.59 4.54 16.67
N THR A 258 2.38 3.22 16.66
CA THR A 258 3.42 2.25 16.32
C THR A 258 3.94 2.46 14.89
N LYS A 259 3.02 2.65 13.92
CA LYS A 259 3.39 2.88 12.51
C LYS A 259 4.03 4.24 12.28
N ALA A 260 3.61 5.27 13.00
CA ALA A 260 4.24 6.59 12.93
C ALA A 260 5.69 6.57 13.41
N PHE A 261 5.98 5.88 14.52
CA PHE A 261 7.35 5.70 14.99
C PHE A 261 8.20 4.86 14.02
N ALA A 262 7.64 3.80 13.44
CA ALA A 262 8.35 3.01 12.42
C ALA A 262 8.72 3.88 11.22
N ALA A 263 7.76 4.66 10.69
CA ALA A 263 7.98 5.58 9.58
C ALA A 263 9.04 6.64 9.89
N ALA A 264 8.97 7.29 11.06
CA ALA A 264 9.96 8.29 11.47
C ALA A 264 11.36 7.67 11.60
N ARG A 265 11.49 6.50 12.25
CA ARG A 265 12.77 5.80 12.38
C ARG A 265 13.38 5.45 11.03
N ALA A 266 12.58 5.01 10.06
CA ALA A 266 13.04 4.64 8.73
C ALA A 266 13.71 5.80 7.96
N VAL A 267 13.44 7.06 8.35
CA VAL A 267 13.91 8.25 7.62
C VAL A 267 14.62 9.28 8.50
N SER A 268 14.98 8.90 9.72
CA SER A 268 15.51 9.82 10.74
C SER A 268 14.63 11.06 10.94
N GLY A 269 13.31 10.85 10.91
CA GLY A 269 12.29 11.87 11.12
C GLY A 269 11.83 11.98 12.58
N ARG A 270 10.85 12.83 12.81
CA ARG A 270 10.21 13.04 14.12
C ARG A 270 8.74 12.65 14.07
N VAL A 271 8.16 12.37 15.23
CA VAL A 271 6.71 12.14 15.36
C VAL A 271 6.13 13.22 16.27
N LEU A 272 5.00 13.78 15.86
CA LEU A 272 4.21 14.69 16.69
C LEU A 272 2.81 14.12 16.87
N PHE A 273 2.37 14.14 18.13
CA PHE A 273 1.03 13.74 18.55
C PHE A 273 0.25 14.97 19.00
N PRO A 274 -1.09 14.97 18.86
CA PRO A 274 -1.90 16.01 19.47
C PRO A 274 -1.71 16.02 21.00
N PRO A 275 -1.78 17.20 21.66
CA PRO A 275 -1.73 17.26 23.10
C PRO A 275 -2.93 16.51 23.70
N HIS A 276 -2.70 15.70 24.74
CA HIS A 276 -3.80 15.13 25.50
C HIS A 276 -4.51 16.25 26.26
N LYS A 277 -5.85 16.23 26.28
CA LYS A 277 -6.59 17.11 27.19
C LYS A 277 -6.19 16.72 28.61
N GLU A 278 -5.64 17.66 29.38
CA GLU A 278 -5.55 17.50 30.82
C GLU A 278 -6.95 17.13 31.32
N ARG A 279 -7.06 16.05 32.11
CA ARG A 279 -8.29 15.78 32.84
C ARG A 279 -8.52 16.99 33.72
N ALA A 280 -9.61 17.73 33.49
CA ALA A 280 -10.05 18.75 34.42
C ALA A 280 -10.13 18.08 35.80
N VAL A 281 -9.31 18.56 36.74
CA VAL A 281 -9.28 18.13 38.14
C VAL A 281 -10.52 18.65 38.84
#